data_AF-A0A963RS07-F1
#
_entry.id   AF-A0A963RS07-F1
#
_cell.length_a   1.000
_cell.length_b   1.000
_cell.length_c   1.000
_cell.angle_alpha   90.00
_cell.angle_beta   90.00
_cell.angle_gamma   90.00
#
_symmetry.space_group_name_H-M   'P 1'
#
loop_
_entity.id
_entity.type
_entity.pdbx_description
1 polymer ?
#
loop_
_entity_poly.entity_id
_entity_poly.type
_entity_poly.pdbx_seq_one_letter_code
_entity_poly.pdbx_strand_id
1 'polypeptide(L)'
;SPWLYWLPAWLGAALLVSPPGERWRCIGQRMLLCWRPTSRGDPLLWIVVMPWLITLVFGLSTFVKLTIHWAIPLGFAYPVYWVRNLAQRYPDAAPLAVAPARRAFAIVLALVALLGPAYGWWEARSGGDSIYQLPRPEAAQALLHQWQERYPGTPLRWVGGQWQENGLMAFYGDRHLFTLPGTPDSELAQAYPHPGWARQGGGLLCPAGWSAMPSLTAEDLQTLAGTLDTECARTARQWLLARGQTAAPLAVSLPRLGWRFPAAAPYAYVLYVYLPPATHAAPGG
;
A
#
# COMPACT_ATOMS: atom_id res chain seq x y z
N SER A 1 4.82 8.10 -15.98
CA SER A 1 4.34 8.82 -17.19
C SER A 1 3.23 7.99 -17.86
N PRO A 2 2.06 8.57 -18.18
CA PRO A 2 0.95 7.87 -18.83
C PRO A 2 1.34 7.18 -20.15
N TRP A 3 2.30 7.76 -20.88
CA TRP A 3 2.82 7.21 -22.13
C TRP A 3 3.49 5.84 -21.93
N LEU A 4 4.26 5.65 -20.86
CA LEU A 4 4.89 4.36 -20.57
C LEU A 4 3.88 3.28 -20.19
N TYR A 5 2.70 3.69 -19.71
CA TYR A 5 1.63 2.76 -19.33
C TYR A 5 0.78 2.33 -20.52
N TRP A 6 0.43 3.24 -21.43
CA TRP A 6 -0.46 2.93 -22.57
C TRP A 6 0.26 2.60 -23.87
N LEU A 7 1.39 3.25 -24.17
CA LEU A 7 2.05 3.14 -25.47
C LEU A 7 2.47 1.70 -25.81
N PRO A 8 3.06 0.90 -24.89
CA PRO A 8 3.48 -0.46 -25.23
C PRO A 8 2.29 -1.35 -25.61
N ALA A 9 1.19 -1.26 -24.85
CA ALA A 9 -0.01 -2.04 -25.12
C ALA A 9 -0.73 -1.56 -26.39
N TRP A 10 -0.75 -0.26 -26.65
CA TRP A 10 -1.37 0.33 -27.84
C TRP A 10 -0.63 -0.06 -29.11
N LEU A 11 0.70 0.03 -29.08
CA LEU A 11 1.57 -0.43 -30.16
C LEU A 11 1.44 -1.94 -30.37
N GLY A 12 1.43 -2.71 -29.28
CA GLY A 12 1.25 -4.16 -29.31
C GLY A 12 -0.04 -4.58 -29.99
N ALA A 13 -1.17 -3.93 -29.67
CA ALA A 13 -2.45 -4.19 -30.34
C ALA A 13 -2.39 -3.90 -31.85
N ALA A 14 -1.81 -2.75 -32.26
CA ALA A 14 -1.69 -2.35 -33.66
C ALA A 14 -0.73 -3.23 -34.48
N LEU A 15 0.26 -3.84 -33.83
CA LEU A 15 1.21 -4.79 -34.45
C LEU A 15 0.66 -6.22 -34.52
N LEU A 16 -0.10 -6.65 -33.49
CA LEU A 16 -0.67 -7.99 -33.43
C LEU A 16 -1.79 -8.17 -34.44
N VAL A 17 -2.71 -7.20 -34.53
CA VAL A 17 -3.82 -7.21 -35.48
C VAL A 17 -3.47 -6.39 -36.70
N SER A 18 -2.66 -6.99 -37.58
CA SER A 18 -2.19 -6.36 -38.82
C SER A 18 -2.31 -7.31 -40.00
N PRO A 19 -2.66 -6.83 -41.20
CA PRO A 19 -2.61 -7.64 -42.42
C PRO A 19 -1.21 -8.26 -42.66
N PRO A 20 -1.13 -9.46 -43.28
CA PRO A 20 0.14 -10.08 -43.64
C PRO A 20 0.99 -9.13 -44.49
N GLY A 21 2.27 -8.97 -44.15
CA GLY A 21 3.19 -8.08 -44.87
C GLY A 21 3.09 -6.59 -44.53
N GLU A 22 2.08 -6.16 -43.76
CA GLU A 22 1.85 -4.74 -43.44
C GLU A 22 2.10 -4.36 -41.98
N ARG A 23 2.78 -5.21 -41.20
CA ARG A 23 2.98 -5.02 -39.75
C ARG A 23 3.45 -3.62 -39.34
N TRP A 24 4.39 -3.04 -40.08
CA TRP A 24 4.94 -1.70 -39.81
C TRP A 24 4.32 -0.63 -40.71
N ARG A 25 3.86 -1.02 -41.90
CA ARG A 25 3.24 -0.12 -42.87
C ARG A 25 1.87 0.32 -42.34
N CYS A 26 1.58 1.61 -42.30
CA CYS A 26 0.33 2.18 -41.77
C CYS A 26 0.07 1.90 -40.26
N ILE A 27 1.11 1.67 -39.46
CA ILE A 27 0.96 1.45 -38.01
C ILE A 27 0.28 2.64 -37.31
N GLY A 28 0.61 3.87 -37.71
CA GLY A 28 -0.03 5.08 -37.17
C GLY A 28 -1.53 5.12 -37.46
N GLN A 29 -1.95 4.70 -38.66
CA GLN A 29 -3.37 4.60 -39.00
C GLN A 29 -4.07 3.54 -38.15
N ARG A 30 -3.46 2.36 -37.95
CA ARG A 30 -4.00 1.32 -37.06
C ARG A 30 -4.11 1.81 -35.62
N MET A 31 -3.08 2.50 -35.13
CA MET A 31 -3.10 3.11 -33.81
C MET A 31 -4.27 4.09 -33.66
N LEU A 32 -4.57 4.92 -34.66
CA LEU A 32 -5.75 5.79 -34.67
C LEU A 32 -7.06 4.98 -34.70
N LEU A 33 -7.12 3.89 -35.47
CA LEU A 33 -8.30 3.02 -35.54
C LEU A 33 -8.62 2.34 -34.21
N CYS A 34 -7.62 2.06 -33.37
CA CYS A 34 -7.83 1.54 -32.02
C CYS A 34 -8.82 2.41 -31.21
N TRP A 35 -8.82 3.72 -31.42
CA TRP A 35 -9.65 4.67 -30.66
C TRP A 35 -11.02 4.94 -31.29
N ARG A 36 -11.25 4.49 -32.52
CA ARG A 36 -12.46 4.85 -33.26
C ARG A 36 -13.69 4.11 -32.71
N PRO A 37 -14.73 4.82 -32.24
CA PRO A 37 -15.93 4.18 -31.73
C PRO A 37 -16.69 3.45 -32.85
N THR A 38 -17.18 2.25 -32.57
CA THR A 38 -17.99 1.48 -33.53
C THR A 38 -19.44 1.98 -33.54
N SER A 39 -20.00 2.33 -32.37
CA SER A 39 -21.34 2.92 -32.25
C SER A 39 -21.45 3.79 -31.00
N ARG A 40 -22.48 4.64 -30.92
CA ARG A 40 -22.78 5.44 -29.70
C ARG A 40 -23.28 4.59 -28.52
N GLY A 41 -23.84 3.42 -28.80
CA GLY A 41 -24.35 2.47 -27.80
C GLY A 41 -23.36 1.38 -27.40
N ASP A 42 -22.08 1.55 -27.72
CA ASP A 42 -21.04 0.54 -27.51
C ASP A 42 -20.69 0.43 -26.00
N PRO A 43 -21.06 -0.64 -25.31
CA PRO A 43 -20.83 -0.76 -23.88
C PRO A 43 -19.34 -0.79 -23.53
N LEU A 44 -18.50 -1.35 -24.42
CA LEU A 44 -17.06 -1.43 -24.19
C LEU A 44 -16.40 -0.05 -24.30
N LEU A 45 -16.87 0.80 -25.22
CA LEU A 45 -16.44 2.20 -25.29
C LEU A 45 -16.73 2.92 -23.97
N TRP A 46 -17.94 2.78 -23.43
CA TRP A 46 -18.33 3.47 -22.21
C TRP A 46 -17.60 2.91 -20.98
N ILE A 47 -17.37 1.59 -20.87
CA ILE A 47 -16.55 1.00 -19.79
C ILE A 47 -15.13 1.56 -19.79
N VAL A 48 -14.56 1.82 -20.97
CA VAL A 48 -13.20 2.35 -21.13
C VAL A 48 -13.14 3.86 -20.86
N VAL A 49 -14.10 4.62 -21.38
CA VAL A 49 -14.06 6.09 -21.38
C VAL A 49 -14.72 6.71 -20.14
N MET A 50 -15.77 6.12 -19.60
CA MET A 50 -16.51 6.67 -18.45
C MET A 50 -15.63 6.86 -17.21
N PRO A 51 -14.82 5.89 -16.76
CA PRO A 51 -14.05 6.08 -15.56
C PRO A 51 -13.04 7.22 -15.72
N TRP A 52 -12.50 7.45 -16.93
CA TRP A 52 -11.64 8.59 -17.25
C TRP A 52 -12.41 9.93 -17.28
N LEU A 53 -13.61 9.96 -17.86
CA LEU A 53 -14.44 11.17 -17.86
C LEU A 53 -14.87 11.58 -16.45
N ILE A 54 -15.37 10.62 -15.65
CA ILE A 54 -15.78 10.82 -14.26
C ILE A 54 -14.60 11.36 -13.43
N THR A 55 -13.45 10.71 -13.58
CA THR A 55 -12.15 11.13 -13.06
C THR A 55 -11.82 12.59 -13.39
N LEU A 56 -11.95 12.98 -14.66
CA LEU A 56 -11.61 14.32 -15.13
C LEU A 56 -12.54 15.36 -14.51
N VAL A 57 -13.85 15.07 -14.47
CA VAL A 57 -14.86 15.94 -13.86
C VAL A 57 -14.60 16.12 -12.37
N PHE A 58 -14.32 15.03 -11.63
CA PHE A 58 -13.98 15.12 -10.21
C PHE A 58 -12.64 15.83 -9.97
N GLY A 59 -11.64 15.60 -10.83
CA GLY A 59 -10.36 16.31 -10.77
C GLY A 59 -10.52 17.81 -10.98
N LEU A 60 -11.33 18.23 -11.95
CA LEU A 60 -11.66 19.64 -12.21
C LEU A 60 -12.44 20.27 -11.06
N SER A 61 -13.26 19.51 -10.34
CA SER A 61 -14.02 19.99 -9.19
C SER A 61 -13.17 20.23 -7.92
N THR A 62 -11.87 19.91 -7.94
CA THR A 62 -10.93 19.95 -6.79
C THR A 62 -11.29 19.07 -5.59
N PHE A 63 -12.45 18.41 -5.60
CA PHE A 63 -12.89 17.47 -4.56
C PHE A 63 -12.03 16.20 -4.48
N VAL A 64 -11.31 15.84 -5.56
CA VAL A 64 -10.52 14.60 -5.62
C VAL A 64 -9.12 14.87 -6.16
N LYS A 65 -8.10 14.45 -5.40
CA LYS A 65 -6.70 14.44 -5.88
C LYS A 65 -6.52 13.29 -6.87
N LEU A 66 -6.06 13.61 -8.08
CA LEU A 66 -5.85 12.71 -9.22
C LEU A 66 -4.78 11.61 -9.03
N THR A 67 -4.25 11.46 -7.82
CA THR A 67 -3.02 10.71 -7.52
C THR A 67 -3.27 9.29 -6.99
N ILE A 68 -4.48 8.73 -7.10
CA ILE A 68 -4.84 7.47 -6.42
C ILE A 68 -5.25 6.38 -7.45
N HIS A 69 -5.21 5.11 -7.02
CA HIS A 69 -5.21 3.81 -7.72
C HIS A 69 -6.31 3.49 -8.77
N TRP A 70 -7.04 4.47 -9.31
CA TRP A 70 -8.18 4.25 -10.21
C TRP A 70 -7.80 3.84 -11.64
N ALA A 71 -6.51 3.85 -11.98
CA ALA A 71 -6.02 3.45 -13.29
C ALA A 71 -5.97 1.93 -13.53
N ILE A 72 -6.05 1.11 -12.47
CA ILE A 72 -5.79 -0.34 -12.57
C ILE A 72 -6.89 -1.09 -13.36
N PRO A 73 -8.21 -0.87 -13.13
CA PRO A 73 -9.25 -1.54 -13.92
C PRO A 73 -9.30 -1.05 -15.37
N LEU A 74 -8.92 0.21 -15.60
CA LEU A 74 -8.87 0.83 -16.92
C LEU A 74 -7.81 0.19 -17.83
N GLY A 75 -6.66 -0.19 -17.28
CA GLY A 75 -5.54 -0.75 -18.03
C GLY A 75 -5.86 -1.99 -18.88
N PHE A 76 -6.75 -2.85 -18.41
CA PHE A 76 -7.13 -4.07 -19.13
C PHE A 76 -8.22 -3.84 -20.18
N ALA A 77 -9.09 -2.85 -19.96
CA ALA A 77 -10.21 -2.58 -20.86
C ALA A 77 -9.75 -1.95 -22.18
N TYR A 78 -8.71 -1.11 -22.14
CA TYR A 78 -8.14 -0.44 -23.33
C TYR A 78 -7.62 -1.43 -24.39
N PRO A 79 -6.71 -2.39 -24.08
CA PRO A 79 -6.25 -3.38 -25.06
C PRO A 79 -7.37 -4.21 -25.67
N VAL A 80 -8.38 -4.59 -24.88
CA VAL A 80 -9.54 -5.35 -25.37
C VAL A 80 -10.35 -4.52 -26.37
N TYR A 81 -10.61 -3.26 -26.06
CA TYR A 81 -11.28 -2.31 -26.95
C TYR A 81 -10.51 -2.09 -28.26
N TRP A 82 -9.19 -1.87 -28.16
CA TRP A 82 -8.33 -1.67 -29.33
C TRP A 82 -8.27 -2.90 -30.25
N VAL A 83 -8.06 -4.10 -29.68
CA VAL A 83 -8.01 -5.35 -30.44
C VAL A 83 -9.36 -5.62 -31.12
N ARG A 84 -10.48 -5.40 -30.43
CA ARG A 84 -11.81 -5.52 -31.03
C ARG A 84 -11.97 -4.58 -32.23
N ASN A 85 -11.61 -3.29 -32.08
CA ASN A 85 -11.71 -2.31 -33.16
C ASN A 85 -10.91 -2.70 -34.39
N LEU A 86 -9.69 -3.19 -34.18
CA LEU A 86 -8.86 -3.68 -35.27
C LEU A 86 -9.42 -4.96 -35.88
N ALA A 87 -9.92 -5.89 -35.06
CA ALA A 87 -10.50 -7.15 -35.55
C ALA A 87 -11.74 -6.94 -36.42
N GLN A 88 -12.58 -5.95 -36.11
CA GLN A 88 -13.73 -5.57 -36.96
C GLN A 88 -13.31 -4.98 -38.31
N ARG A 89 -12.12 -4.36 -38.39
CA ARG A 89 -11.60 -3.74 -39.62
C ARG A 89 -10.69 -4.65 -40.44
N TYR A 90 -10.08 -5.61 -39.78
CA TYR A 90 -9.19 -6.60 -40.38
C TYR A 90 -9.62 -8.01 -39.92
N PRO A 91 -10.79 -8.49 -40.37
CA PRO A 91 -11.36 -9.77 -39.91
C PRO A 91 -10.43 -10.95 -40.24
N ASP A 92 -9.70 -10.88 -41.35
CA ASP A 92 -8.76 -11.94 -41.77
C ASP A 92 -7.46 -11.94 -40.96
N ALA A 93 -7.08 -10.79 -40.38
CA ALA A 93 -5.86 -10.65 -39.59
C ALA A 93 -6.04 -11.06 -38.12
N ALA A 94 -7.25 -10.92 -37.58
CA ALA A 94 -7.51 -11.17 -36.16
C ALA A 94 -7.28 -12.63 -35.72
N PRO A 95 -7.70 -13.66 -36.48
CA PRO A 95 -7.40 -15.06 -36.15
C PRO A 95 -5.89 -15.34 -36.16
N LEU A 96 -5.15 -14.72 -37.09
CA LEU A 96 -3.71 -14.87 -37.23
C LEU A 96 -2.93 -14.25 -36.05
N ALA A 97 -3.54 -13.31 -35.33
CA ALA A 97 -2.94 -12.65 -34.16
C ALA A 97 -2.94 -13.53 -32.90
N VAL A 98 -3.80 -14.55 -32.82
CA VAL A 98 -4.00 -15.36 -31.61
C VAL A 98 -2.74 -16.14 -31.21
N ALA A 99 -2.11 -16.84 -32.16
CA ALA A 99 -0.92 -17.64 -31.87
C ALA A 99 0.30 -16.78 -31.42
N PRO A 100 0.65 -15.67 -32.11
CA PRO A 100 1.63 -14.71 -31.62
C PRO A 100 1.30 -14.12 -30.24
N ALA A 101 0.04 -13.74 -30.00
CA ALA A 101 -0.39 -13.20 -28.71
C ALA A 101 -0.22 -14.22 -27.59
N ARG A 102 -0.60 -15.48 -27.81
CA ARG A 102 -0.39 -16.57 -26.83
C ARG A 102 1.09 -16.80 -26.54
N ARG A 103 1.96 -16.77 -27.57
CA ARG A 103 3.42 -16.88 -27.38
C ARG A 103 3.97 -15.71 -26.58
N ALA A 104 3.58 -14.48 -26.91
CA ALA A 104 3.99 -13.29 -26.18
C ALA A 104 3.55 -13.37 -24.71
N PHE A 105 2.31 -13.79 -24.44
CA PHE A 105 1.81 -14.01 -23.09
C PHE A 105 2.63 -15.07 -22.33
N ALA A 106 2.93 -16.22 -22.96
CA ALA A 106 3.76 -17.25 -22.35
C ALA A 106 5.19 -16.76 -22.05
N ILE A 107 5.79 -15.97 -22.95
CA ILE A 107 7.10 -15.33 -22.72
C ILE A 107 7.03 -14.36 -21.54
N VAL A 108 6.01 -13.50 -21.49
CA VAL A 108 5.83 -12.57 -20.36
C VAL A 108 5.64 -13.32 -19.05
N LEU A 109 4.83 -14.39 -19.03
CA LEU A 109 4.68 -15.23 -17.84
C LEU A 109 6.00 -15.85 -17.42
N ALA A 110 6.79 -16.38 -18.35
CA ALA A 110 8.11 -16.93 -18.06
C ALA A 110 9.06 -15.85 -17.51
N LEU A 111 9.06 -14.65 -18.10
CA LEU A 111 9.85 -13.52 -17.62
C LEU A 111 9.42 -13.09 -16.22
N VAL A 112 8.12 -13.03 -15.93
CA VAL A 112 7.61 -12.71 -14.59
C VAL A 112 8.01 -13.79 -13.59
N ALA A 113 7.90 -15.07 -13.96
CA ALA A 113 8.29 -16.19 -13.12
C ALA A 113 9.80 -16.24 -12.83
N LEU A 114 10.65 -15.81 -13.78
CA LEU A 114 12.11 -15.79 -13.64
C LEU A 114 12.61 -14.51 -12.96
N LEU A 115 12.15 -13.34 -13.41
CA LEU A 115 12.62 -12.04 -12.94
C LEU A 115 11.95 -11.64 -11.62
N GLY A 116 10.72 -12.08 -11.35
CA GLY A 116 10.00 -11.77 -10.12
C GLY A 116 10.76 -12.19 -8.85
N PRO A 117 11.19 -13.47 -8.73
CA PRO A 117 12.02 -13.91 -7.62
C PRO A 117 13.37 -13.19 -7.56
N ALA A 118 14.04 -13.00 -8.69
CA ALA A 118 15.34 -12.32 -8.74
C ALA A 118 15.24 -10.86 -8.28
N TYR A 119 14.21 -10.15 -8.74
CA TYR A 119 13.89 -8.79 -8.30
C TYR A 119 13.52 -8.75 -6.83
N GLY A 120 12.67 -9.67 -6.36
CA GLY A 120 12.28 -9.75 -4.96
C GLY A 120 13.45 -10.04 -4.02
N TRP A 121 14.44 -10.83 -4.47
CA TRP A 121 15.68 -11.10 -3.76
C TRP A 121 16.61 -9.88 -3.75
N TRP A 122 16.76 -9.19 -4.89
CA TRP A 122 17.56 -7.97 -4.99
C TRP A 122 16.99 -6.85 -4.11
N GLU A 123 15.68 -6.61 -4.19
CA GLU A 123 14.98 -5.59 -3.40
C GLU A 123 15.09 -5.89 -1.88
N ALA A 124 14.96 -7.17 -1.50
CA ALA A 124 15.14 -7.62 -0.11
C ALA A 124 16.57 -7.38 0.40
N ARG A 125 17.58 -7.55 -0.46
CA ARG A 125 18.99 -7.29 -0.14
C ARG A 125 19.29 -5.80 -0.07
N SER A 126 18.67 -4.99 -0.93
CA SER A 126 18.84 -3.54 -0.97
C SER A 126 18.13 -2.79 0.15
N GLY A 127 17.34 -3.47 1.00
CA GLY A 127 16.68 -2.86 2.15
C GLY A 127 15.50 -1.97 1.77
N GLY A 128 14.78 -2.28 0.69
CA GLY A 128 13.64 -1.49 0.25
C GLY A 128 12.46 -1.54 1.24
N ASP A 129 11.80 -0.40 1.43
CA ASP A 129 10.61 -0.26 2.30
C ASP A 129 9.30 -0.67 1.61
N SER A 130 9.35 -1.69 0.75
CA SER A 130 8.14 -2.09 0.03
C SER A 130 7.13 -2.75 0.97
N ILE A 131 5.84 -2.47 0.73
CA ILE A 131 4.73 -2.89 1.58
C ILE A 131 4.69 -4.40 1.85
N TYR A 132 5.29 -5.22 0.97
CA TYR A 132 5.35 -6.67 1.04
C TYR A 132 6.54 -7.22 1.84
N GLN A 133 7.46 -6.36 2.30
CA GLN A 133 8.69 -6.78 2.98
C GLN A 133 8.70 -6.49 4.48
N LEU A 134 7.78 -5.65 4.98
CA LEU A 134 7.71 -5.29 6.38
C LEU A 134 7.01 -6.40 7.20
N PRO A 135 7.55 -6.81 8.36
CA PRO A 135 6.95 -7.84 9.23
C PRO A 135 5.78 -7.28 10.04
N ARG A 136 4.78 -6.70 9.35
CA ARG A 136 3.64 -6.02 9.98
C ARG A 136 2.74 -6.97 10.77
N PRO A 137 2.40 -8.18 10.27
CA PRO A 137 1.56 -9.09 11.03
C PRO A 137 2.21 -9.51 12.35
N GLU A 138 3.49 -9.88 12.30
CA GLU A 138 4.26 -10.30 13.46
C GLU A 138 4.46 -9.13 14.43
N ALA A 139 4.68 -7.91 13.92
CA ALA A 139 4.81 -6.71 14.74
C ALA A 139 3.51 -6.38 15.49
N ALA A 140 2.36 -6.47 14.82
CA ALA A 140 1.06 -6.23 15.44
C ALA A 140 0.83 -7.19 16.60
N GLN A 141 1.04 -8.48 16.37
CA GLN A 141 0.83 -9.52 17.38
C GLN A 141 1.80 -9.38 18.55
N ALA A 142 3.08 -9.15 18.28
CA ALA A 142 4.10 -8.98 19.32
C ALA A 142 3.82 -7.76 20.21
N LEU A 143 3.43 -6.62 19.62
CA LEU A 143 3.09 -5.42 20.38
C LEU A 143 1.81 -5.59 21.21
N LEU A 144 0.78 -6.26 20.67
CA LEU A 144 -0.44 -6.56 21.42
C LEU A 144 -0.19 -7.52 22.58
N HIS A 145 0.64 -8.53 22.36
CA HIS A 145 1.04 -9.46 23.41
C HIS A 145 1.77 -8.73 24.54
N GLN A 146 2.80 -7.95 24.20
CA GLN A 146 3.53 -7.15 25.19
C GLN A 146 2.62 -6.15 25.92
N TRP A 147 1.66 -5.55 25.22
CA TRP A 147 0.67 -4.69 25.86
C TRP A 147 -0.16 -5.45 26.89
N GLN A 148 -0.70 -6.60 26.52
CA GLN A 148 -1.55 -7.41 27.40
C GLN A 148 -0.78 -7.91 28.63
N GLU A 149 0.48 -8.28 28.46
CA GLU A 149 1.36 -8.69 29.56
C GLU A 149 1.67 -7.53 30.51
N ARG A 150 1.95 -6.34 29.96
CA ARG A 150 2.35 -5.18 30.77
C ARG A 150 1.17 -4.44 31.39
N TYR A 151 0.00 -4.46 30.75
CA TYR A 151 -1.20 -3.72 31.15
C TYR A 151 -2.48 -4.59 31.12
N PRO A 152 -2.53 -5.69 31.90
CA PRO A 152 -3.63 -6.66 31.80
C PRO A 152 -5.01 -6.09 32.12
N GLY A 153 -5.09 -5.03 32.94
CA GLY A 153 -6.35 -4.36 33.31
C GLY A 153 -6.74 -3.18 32.41
N THR A 154 -5.91 -2.80 31.43
CA THR A 154 -6.17 -1.65 30.55
C THR A 154 -6.11 -2.11 29.09
N PRO A 155 -7.25 -2.40 28.44
CA PRO A 155 -7.24 -2.82 27.04
C PRO A 155 -6.77 -1.68 26.15
N LEU A 156 -5.95 -2.00 25.15
CA LEU A 156 -5.63 -1.09 24.05
C LEU A 156 -6.92 -0.89 23.22
N ARG A 157 -7.33 0.36 23.00
CA ARG A 157 -8.57 0.69 22.27
C ARG A 157 -8.34 1.55 21.04
N TRP A 158 -7.22 2.25 20.98
CA TRP A 158 -6.87 3.10 19.85
C TRP A 158 -5.37 3.10 19.59
N VAL A 159 -5.00 3.28 18.32
CA VAL A 159 -3.61 3.39 17.89
C VAL A 159 -3.46 4.56 16.91
N GLY A 160 -2.66 5.54 17.30
CA GLY A 160 -2.23 6.65 16.46
C GLY A 160 -0.78 6.47 15.96
N GLY A 161 -0.14 7.57 15.57
CA GLY A 161 1.26 7.61 15.14
C GLY A 161 1.39 7.76 13.63
N GLN A 162 2.38 7.09 13.04
CA GLN A 162 2.70 7.26 11.62
C GLN A 162 1.64 6.62 10.73
N TRP A 163 0.93 7.47 9.98
CA TRP A 163 0.01 7.04 8.94
C TRP A 163 0.81 6.58 7.70
N GLN A 164 0.55 5.43 7.07
CA GLN A 164 -0.51 4.42 7.32
C GLN A 164 -0.04 3.23 8.19
N GLU A 165 1.18 3.25 8.70
CA GLU A 165 1.77 2.11 9.43
C GLU A 165 0.98 1.75 10.68
N ASN A 166 0.44 2.72 11.41
CA ASN A 166 -0.36 2.47 12.61
C ASN A 166 -1.62 1.62 12.37
N GLY A 167 -2.14 1.59 11.14
CA GLY A 167 -3.26 0.72 10.74
C GLY A 167 -2.95 -0.77 10.82
N LEU A 168 -1.66 -1.17 10.85
CA LEU A 168 -1.26 -2.58 10.96
C LEU A 168 -1.82 -3.25 12.22
N MET A 169 -1.95 -2.49 13.31
CA MET A 169 -2.42 -3.02 14.59
C MET A 169 -3.88 -3.47 14.50
N ALA A 170 -4.73 -2.69 13.83
CA ALA A 170 -6.12 -3.04 13.61
C ALA A 170 -6.30 -4.11 12.53
N PHE A 171 -5.48 -4.05 11.47
CA PHE A 171 -5.61 -4.95 10.33
C PHE A 171 -5.10 -6.38 10.63
N TYR A 172 -3.97 -6.52 11.32
CA TYR A 172 -3.35 -7.82 11.60
C TYR A 172 -3.47 -8.30 13.04
N GLY A 173 -3.80 -7.39 13.98
CA GLY A 173 -3.85 -7.67 15.40
C GLY A 173 -5.27 -7.77 15.94
N ASP A 174 -5.86 -6.63 16.29
CA ASP A 174 -7.22 -6.55 16.84
C ASP A 174 -8.07 -5.55 16.04
N ARG A 175 -9.05 -6.09 15.30
CA ARG A 175 -10.00 -5.33 14.48
C ARG A 175 -10.86 -4.32 15.27
N HIS A 176 -10.91 -4.42 16.59
CA HIS A 176 -11.66 -3.51 17.46
C HIS A 176 -10.86 -2.26 17.85
N LEU A 177 -9.59 -2.16 17.45
CA LEU A 177 -8.78 -0.97 17.63
C LEU A 177 -9.19 0.14 16.67
N PHE A 178 -9.37 1.35 17.22
CA PHE A 178 -9.58 2.53 16.42
C PHE A 178 -8.25 3.10 15.93
N THR A 179 -8.09 3.28 14.62
CA THR A 179 -6.86 3.84 14.02
C THR A 179 -7.00 5.34 13.75
N LEU A 180 -6.04 6.14 14.23
CA LEU A 180 -6.03 7.60 14.10
C LEU A 180 -4.82 8.08 13.29
N PRO A 181 -4.94 9.01 12.34
CA PRO A 181 -3.76 9.61 11.72
C PRO A 181 -3.05 10.51 12.75
N GLY A 182 -1.79 10.25 13.08
CA GLY A 182 -1.05 11.05 14.06
C GLY A 182 -1.59 10.89 15.49
N THR A 183 -1.75 11.99 16.21
CA THR A 183 -2.29 12.00 17.58
C THR A 183 -3.83 12.14 17.57
N PRO A 184 -4.55 11.71 18.63
CA PRO A 184 -6.00 11.80 18.71
C PRO A 184 -6.60 13.22 18.59
N ASP A 185 -5.81 14.24 18.86
CA ASP A 185 -6.16 15.67 18.83
C ASP A 185 -5.58 16.42 17.61
N SER A 186 -4.89 15.73 16.70
CA SER A 186 -4.38 16.33 15.47
C SER A 186 -5.51 16.73 14.52
N GLU A 187 -5.30 17.74 13.67
CA GLU A 187 -6.30 18.21 12.70
C GLU A 187 -6.83 17.07 11.80
N LEU A 188 -5.94 16.17 11.38
CA LEU A 188 -6.31 15.01 10.56
C LEU A 188 -7.18 14.02 11.34
N ALA A 189 -6.90 13.79 12.62
CA ALA A 189 -7.73 12.93 13.47
C ALA A 189 -9.10 13.57 13.77
N GLN A 190 -9.19 14.90 13.82
CA GLN A 190 -10.46 15.61 14.02
C GLN A 190 -11.43 15.47 12.84
N ALA A 191 -10.96 15.10 11.65
CA ALA A 191 -11.85 14.78 10.52
C ALA A 191 -12.71 13.52 10.78
N TYR A 192 -12.21 12.59 11.59
CA TYR A 192 -12.94 11.41 12.04
C TYR A 192 -12.57 11.10 13.50
N PRO A 193 -13.16 11.83 14.47
CA PRO A 193 -12.70 11.80 15.85
C PRO A 193 -13.04 10.47 16.53
N HIS A 194 -12.24 10.12 17.55
CA HIS A 194 -12.53 9.01 18.47
C HIS A 194 -12.94 9.55 19.85
N PRO A 195 -14.24 9.77 20.12
CA PRO A 195 -14.68 10.40 21.36
C PRO A 195 -14.28 9.58 22.59
N GLY A 196 -13.76 10.27 23.62
CA GLY A 196 -13.41 9.62 24.87
C GLY A 196 -12.11 8.81 24.85
N TRP A 197 -11.27 8.97 23.81
CA TRP A 197 -9.94 8.35 23.72
C TRP A 197 -9.09 8.52 25.00
N ALA A 198 -9.24 9.67 25.69
CA ALA A 198 -8.48 9.99 26.90
C ALA A 198 -8.81 9.12 28.12
N ARG A 199 -9.95 8.39 28.09
CA ARG A 199 -10.36 7.44 29.14
C ARG A 199 -10.01 5.99 28.79
N GLN A 200 -9.25 5.78 27.72
CA GLN A 200 -8.95 4.46 27.18
C GLN A 200 -7.45 4.28 27.02
N GLY A 201 -6.99 3.02 27.11
CA GLY A 201 -5.63 2.66 26.75
C GLY A 201 -5.37 2.91 25.28
N GLY A 202 -4.23 3.52 24.97
CA GLY A 202 -3.86 3.90 23.62
C GLY A 202 -2.36 3.83 23.37
N GLY A 203 -1.98 3.98 22.11
CA GLY A 203 -0.57 4.10 21.76
C GLY A 203 -0.33 4.84 20.46
N LEU A 204 0.88 5.34 20.28
CA LEU A 204 1.35 6.00 19.06
C LEU A 204 2.44 5.12 18.44
N LEU A 205 2.14 4.47 17.32
CA LEU A 205 3.03 3.56 16.63
C LEU A 205 3.95 4.32 15.68
N CYS A 206 5.26 4.16 15.87
CA CYS A 206 6.29 4.73 15.02
C CYS A 206 7.23 3.62 14.51
N PRO A 207 7.38 3.43 13.19
CA PRO A 207 8.42 2.57 12.65
C PRO A 207 9.80 3.15 12.96
N ALA A 208 10.72 2.29 13.39
CA ALA A 208 12.12 2.66 13.64
C ALA A 208 13.04 2.34 12.45
N GLY A 209 12.58 1.53 11.49
CA GLY A 209 13.33 1.17 10.30
C GLY A 209 14.17 -0.10 10.47
N TRP A 210 15.03 -0.34 9.48
CA TRP A 210 15.95 -1.48 9.45
C TRP A 210 17.13 -1.27 10.40
N SER A 211 17.44 -2.28 11.20
CA SER A 211 18.67 -2.32 11.99
C SER A 211 19.83 -2.88 11.16
N ALA A 212 21.01 -2.27 11.31
CA ALA A 212 22.26 -2.84 10.79
C ALA A 212 22.73 -4.05 11.62
N MET A 213 22.25 -4.19 12.86
CA MET A 213 22.59 -5.31 13.73
C MET A 213 21.65 -6.50 13.48
N PRO A 214 22.17 -7.73 13.43
CA PRO A 214 21.38 -8.94 13.11
C PRO A 214 20.35 -9.29 14.20
N SER A 215 20.56 -8.84 15.42
CA SER A 215 19.60 -8.94 16.52
C SER A 215 19.72 -7.71 17.42
N LEU A 216 18.62 -7.31 18.04
CA LEU A 216 18.56 -6.25 19.05
C LEU A 216 18.20 -6.89 20.39
N THR A 217 18.96 -6.60 21.43
CA THR A 217 18.64 -7.00 22.79
C THR A 217 17.50 -6.15 23.35
N ALA A 218 16.95 -6.54 24.51
CA ALA A 218 15.94 -5.73 25.20
C ALA A 218 16.47 -4.33 25.57
N GLU A 219 17.75 -4.21 25.93
CA GLU A 219 18.40 -2.95 26.24
C GLU A 219 18.58 -2.07 24.99
N ASP A 220 18.96 -2.68 23.87
CA ASP A 220 19.05 -1.97 22.58
C ASP A 220 17.68 -1.42 22.15
N LEU A 221 16.62 -2.21 22.32
CA LEU A 221 15.25 -1.80 22.01
C LEU A 221 14.76 -0.65 22.90
N GLN A 222 15.10 -0.68 24.18
CA GLN A 222 14.77 0.40 25.11
C GLN A 222 15.52 1.69 24.74
N THR A 223 16.80 1.56 24.40
CA THR A 223 17.64 2.68 23.94
C THR A 223 17.09 3.26 22.64
N LEU A 224 16.76 2.41 21.67
CA LEU A 224 16.16 2.79 20.40
C LEU A 224 14.86 3.57 20.62
N ALA A 225 13.97 3.09 21.48
CA ALA A 225 12.70 3.76 21.77
C ALA A 225 12.89 5.16 22.39
N GLY A 226 13.96 5.34 23.19
CA GLY A 226 14.33 6.61 23.79
C GLY A 226 15.00 7.60 22.84
N THR A 227 15.79 7.10 21.88
CA THR A 227 16.62 7.91 20.97
C THR A 227 16.07 8.05 19.55
N LEU A 228 14.98 7.33 19.20
CA LEU A 228 14.37 7.38 17.88
C LEU A 228 14.01 8.82 17.47
N ASP A 229 14.67 9.32 16.42
CA ASP A 229 14.56 10.71 15.95
C ASP A 229 13.76 10.84 14.65
N THR A 230 12.65 10.11 14.56
CA THR A 230 11.67 10.33 13.49
C THR A 230 10.69 11.43 13.88
N GLU A 231 10.05 12.07 12.89
CA GLU A 231 8.99 13.04 13.14
C GLU A 231 7.84 12.44 13.98
N CYS A 232 7.48 11.18 13.70
CA CYS A 232 6.51 10.42 14.50
C CYS A 232 6.96 10.31 15.97
N ALA A 233 8.20 9.88 16.21
CA ALA A 233 8.72 9.65 17.55
C ALA A 233 8.88 10.95 18.36
N ARG A 234 9.33 12.03 17.73
CA ARG A 234 9.39 13.36 18.37
C ARG A 234 8.00 13.85 18.75
N THR A 235 7.05 13.80 17.82
CA THR A 235 5.66 14.21 18.05
C THR A 235 5.01 13.39 19.16
N ALA A 236 5.16 12.07 19.13
CA ALA A 236 4.60 11.16 20.13
C ALA A 236 5.14 11.45 21.54
N ARG A 237 6.46 11.60 21.68
CA ARG A 237 7.09 11.93 22.98
C ARG A 237 6.63 13.28 23.50
N GLN A 238 6.64 14.31 22.67
CA GLN A 238 6.19 15.66 23.07
C GLN A 238 4.72 15.65 23.48
N TRP A 239 3.86 14.96 22.73
CA TRP A 239 2.44 14.86 22.99
C TRP A 239 2.11 14.13 24.29
N LEU A 240 2.84 13.06 24.60
CA LEU A 240 2.73 12.30 25.84
C LEU A 240 3.25 13.09 27.05
N LEU A 241 4.41 13.73 26.91
CA LEU A 241 5.01 14.57 27.96
C LEU A 241 4.08 15.71 28.35
N ALA A 242 3.46 16.39 27.37
CA ALA A 242 2.48 17.44 27.61
C ALA A 242 1.24 16.98 28.41
N ARG A 243 1.03 15.66 28.53
CA ARG A 243 -0.09 15.02 29.23
C ARG A 243 0.35 14.31 30.52
N GLY A 244 1.59 14.53 30.95
CA GLY A 244 2.14 13.89 32.15
C GLY A 244 2.26 12.36 32.03
N GLN A 245 2.29 11.82 30.82
CA GLN A 245 2.45 10.39 30.60
C GLN A 245 3.93 10.01 30.79
N THR A 246 4.17 9.01 31.65
CA THR A 246 5.52 8.51 31.98
C THR A 246 5.70 7.04 31.67
N ALA A 247 4.69 6.40 31.06
CA ALA A 247 4.76 4.99 30.69
C ALA A 247 5.91 4.73 29.71
N ALA A 248 6.70 3.69 29.99
CA ALA A 248 7.76 3.28 29.10
C ALA A 248 7.19 2.79 27.76
N PRO A 249 7.80 3.17 26.62
CA PRO A 249 7.37 2.67 25.31
C PRO A 249 7.56 1.15 25.20
N LEU A 250 6.76 0.52 24.34
CA LEU A 250 6.99 -0.87 23.92
C LEU A 250 7.78 -0.85 22.62
N ALA A 251 8.71 -1.78 22.48
CA ALA A 251 9.52 -1.89 21.28
C ALA A 251 9.67 -3.36 20.87
N VAL A 252 9.56 -3.61 19.57
CA VAL A 252 9.72 -4.94 18.98
C VAL A 252 10.71 -4.85 17.82
N SER A 253 11.52 -5.90 17.67
CA SER A 253 12.42 -6.08 16.55
C SER A 253 12.20 -7.47 15.99
N LEU A 254 11.85 -7.56 14.72
CA LEU A 254 11.46 -8.81 14.09
C LEU A 254 12.39 -9.11 12.91
N PRO A 255 13.08 -10.26 12.93
CA PRO A 255 13.90 -10.67 11.81
C PRO A 255 13.03 -11.06 10.62
N ARG A 256 13.59 -10.96 9.42
CA ARG A 256 12.99 -11.55 8.23
C ARG A 256 13.46 -12.99 8.09
N LEU A 257 12.51 -13.92 7.89
CA LEU A 257 12.80 -15.34 7.73
C LEU A 257 12.34 -15.81 6.34
N GLY A 258 13.09 -16.75 5.76
CA GLY A 258 12.74 -17.42 4.50
C GLY A 258 13.71 -17.15 3.35
N TRP A 259 13.62 -17.98 2.31
CA TRP A 259 14.54 -17.99 1.16
C TRP A 259 14.64 -16.67 0.40
N ARG A 260 13.61 -15.82 0.49
CA ARG A 260 13.56 -14.49 -0.13
C ARG A 260 14.45 -13.45 0.56
N PHE A 261 14.80 -13.66 1.83
CA PHE A 261 15.50 -12.67 2.67
C PHE A 261 16.89 -13.20 3.06
N PRO A 262 17.90 -13.07 2.19
CA PRO A 262 19.24 -13.60 2.48
C PRO A 262 19.93 -12.88 3.64
N ALA A 263 19.54 -11.62 3.91
CA ALA A 263 20.01 -10.84 5.05
C ALA A 263 18.88 -10.71 6.07
N ALA A 264 19.10 -11.32 7.25
CA ALA A 264 18.15 -11.34 8.37
C ALA A 264 18.11 -10.03 9.17
N ALA A 265 18.40 -8.89 8.54
CA ALA A 265 18.33 -7.58 9.19
C ALA A 265 16.91 -7.37 9.74
N PRO A 266 16.75 -7.13 11.05
CA PRO A 266 15.45 -6.99 11.65
C PRO A 266 14.89 -5.59 11.42
N TYR A 267 13.57 -5.51 11.36
CA TYR A 267 12.84 -4.25 11.34
C TYR A 267 12.27 -3.98 12.74
N ALA A 268 12.42 -2.75 13.22
CA ALA A 268 11.95 -2.36 14.54
C ALA A 268 10.73 -1.43 14.48
N TYR A 269 9.83 -1.60 15.45
CA TYR A 269 8.69 -0.72 15.71
C TYR A 269 8.70 -0.29 17.17
N VAL A 270 8.29 0.94 17.42
CA VAL A 270 8.13 1.51 18.75
C VAL A 270 6.70 1.98 18.93
N LEU A 271 6.04 1.52 19.99
CA LEU A 271 4.73 1.97 20.42
C LEU A 271 4.88 2.83 21.67
N TYR A 272 4.65 4.13 21.54
CA TYR A 272 4.63 5.03 22.67
C TYR A 272 3.29 4.93 23.39
N VAL A 273 3.32 4.58 24.67
CA VAL A 273 2.16 4.17 25.45
C VAL A 273 1.40 5.37 26.02
N TYR A 274 0.07 5.34 25.89
CA TYR A 274 -0.87 6.21 26.60
C TYR A 274 -1.73 5.38 27.55
N LEU A 275 -1.66 5.71 28.84
CA LEU A 275 -2.54 5.13 29.86
C LEU A 275 -3.58 6.16 30.30
N PRO A 276 -4.86 5.77 30.42
CA PRO A 276 -5.85 6.66 30.99
C PRO A 276 -5.48 6.99 32.44
N PRO A 277 -5.79 8.21 32.92
CA PRO A 277 -5.61 8.55 34.32
C PRO A 277 -6.32 7.51 35.20
N ALA A 278 -5.65 7.04 36.27
CA ALA A 278 -6.28 6.13 37.21
C ALA A 278 -7.55 6.78 37.76
N THR A 279 -8.71 6.24 37.41
CA THR A 279 -9.95 6.59 38.10
C THR A 279 -9.81 6.05 39.52
N HIS A 280 -9.58 6.94 40.49
CA HIS A 280 -9.79 6.63 41.89
C HIS A 280 -11.23 6.14 42.05
N ALA A 281 -11.43 4.83 42.06
CA ALA A 281 -12.61 4.25 42.65
C ALA A 281 -12.49 4.53 44.15
N ALA A 282 -13.25 5.51 44.64
CA ALA A 282 -13.45 5.66 46.07
C ALA A 282 -13.99 4.31 46.60
N PRO A 283 -13.38 3.69 47.61
CA PRO A 283 -14.00 2.56 48.26
C PRO A 283 -15.29 3.08 48.90
N GLY A 284 -16.44 2.56 48.44
CA GLY A 284 -17.74 2.89 49.02
C GLY A 284 -17.73 2.57 50.51
N GLY A 285 -18.03 3.58 51.32
CA GLY A 285 -18.44 3.43 52.71
C GLY A 285 -19.92 3.06 52.81
#